data_AF-A0A4Q7AI18-F1
#
_entry.id   AF-A0A4Q7AI18-F1
#
_cell.length_a   1.000
_cell.length_b   1.000
_cell.length_c   1.000
_cell.angle_alpha   90.00
_cell.angle_beta   90.00
_cell.angle_gamma   90.00
#
_symmetry.space_group_name_H-M   'P 1'
#
loop_
_entity.id
_entity.type
_entity.pdbx_description
1 polymer ?
#
loop_
_entity_poly.entity_id
_entity_poly.type
_entity_poly.pdbx_seq_one_letter_code
_entity_poly.pdbx_strand_id
1 'polypeptide(L)'
;MQSAIADVYTCTYKGQTVYQGKPCPNSVKTKLNVPQQASAFLTDTQKYKLWKAARDPQIGMTGDQIIKATYWGAPNRKSAYTTSRGKDELWYYTDLGYITFKNGKVTSISENSGSD
;
A
#
# COMPACT_ATOMS: atom_id res chain seq x y z
N MET A 1 7.08 22.92 8.68
CA MET A 1 7.16 21.75 7.77
C MET A 1 5.95 21.83 6.84
N GLN A 2 6.13 22.24 5.58
CA GLN A 2 5.04 22.45 4.62
C GLN A 2 4.92 21.23 3.69
N SER A 3 3.79 20.54 3.77
CA SER A 3 3.42 19.44 2.89
C SER A 3 2.68 19.99 1.67
N ALA A 4 3.03 19.54 0.46
CA ALA A 4 2.31 19.92 -0.75
C ALA A 4 1.42 18.76 -1.21
N ILE A 5 0.17 19.08 -1.52
CA ILE A 5 -0.77 18.15 -2.11
C ILE A 5 -0.47 18.12 -3.61
N ALA A 6 0.07 17.00 -4.09
CA ALA A 6 0.27 16.76 -5.51
C ALA A 6 -0.84 15.85 -6.04
N ASP A 7 -1.45 16.26 -7.15
CA ASP A 7 -2.41 15.42 -7.88
C ASP A 7 -1.63 14.39 -8.71
N VAL A 8 -1.65 13.13 -8.29
CA VAL A 8 -1.05 12.01 -9.03
C VAL A 8 -2.15 11.25 -9.75
N TYR A 9 -1.99 11.07 -11.04
CA TYR A 9 -2.91 10.32 -11.88
C TYR A 9 -2.44 8.87 -11.99
N THR A 10 -3.38 7.95 -11.79
CA THR A 10 -3.15 6.51 -11.98
C THR A 10 -3.65 6.13 -13.37
N CYS A 11 -2.82 5.45 -14.14
CA CYS A 11 -3.07 5.14 -15.55
C CYS A 11 -2.92 3.64 -15.75
N THR A 12 -3.80 3.02 -16.53
CA THR A 12 -3.62 1.61 -16.93
C THR A 12 -3.09 1.58 -18.35
N TYR A 13 -1.84 1.15 -18.53
CA TYR A 13 -1.20 1.01 -19.84
C TYR A 13 -0.89 -0.46 -20.11
N LYS A 14 -1.52 -1.04 -21.14
CA LYS A 14 -1.34 -2.46 -21.53
C LYS A 14 -1.54 -3.45 -20.35
N GLY A 15 -2.49 -3.16 -19.46
CA GLY A 15 -2.78 -3.97 -18.28
C GLY A 15 -1.87 -3.71 -17.07
N GLN A 16 -0.93 -2.77 -17.15
CA GLN A 16 -0.05 -2.37 -16.05
C GLN A 16 -0.44 -0.99 -15.50
N THR A 17 -0.51 -0.87 -14.18
CA THR A 17 -0.80 0.39 -13.50
C THR A 17 0.46 1.26 -13.40
N VAL A 18 0.44 2.44 -14.02
CA VAL A 18 1.52 3.42 -14.01
C VAL A 18 1.06 4.74 -13.36
N TYR A 19 1.95 5.41 -12.64
CA TYR A 19 1.66 6.66 -11.92
C TYR A 19 2.30 7.84 -12.64
N GLN A 20 1.52 8.86 -13.00
CA GLN A 20 1.98 9.99 -13.80
C GLN A 20 1.48 11.32 -13.25
N GLY A 21 2.25 12.38 -13.43
CA GLY A 21 1.85 13.76 -13.08
C GLY A 21 0.93 14.42 -14.11
N LYS A 22 0.67 13.75 -15.23
CA LYS A 22 -0.22 14.21 -16.30
C LYS A 22 -1.44 13.28 -16.41
N PRO A 23 -2.64 13.81 -16.66
CA PRO A 23 -3.83 13.00 -16.86
C PRO A 23 -3.70 12.15 -18.14
N CYS A 24 -4.13 10.90 -18.06
CA CYS A 24 -4.21 9.99 -19.20
C CYS A 24 -5.69 9.57 -19.41
N PRO A 25 -6.05 9.02 -20.59
CA PRO A 25 -7.41 8.52 -20.83
C PRO A 25 -7.78 7.48 -19.75
N ASN A 26 -8.88 7.72 -19.04
CA ASN A 26 -9.38 6.93 -17.90
C ASN A 26 -8.54 6.97 -16.61
N SER A 27 -7.83 8.07 -16.33
CA SER A 27 -7.08 8.18 -15.08
C SER A 27 -7.93 8.43 -13.84
N VAL A 28 -7.63 7.76 -12.72
CA VAL A 28 -8.15 8.12 -11.39
C VAL A 28 -7.19 9.09 -10.71
N LYS A 29 -7.71 10.26 -10.31
CA LYS A 29 -6.99 11.33 -9.63
C LYS A 29 -6.84 11.02 -8.14
N THR A 30 -5.61 10.84 -7.66
CA THR A 30 -5.32 10.61 -6.25
C THR A 30 -4.52 11.78 -5.67
N LYS A 31 -4.98 12.34 -4.55
CA LYS A 31 -4.23 13.36 -3.82
C LYS A 31 -3.13 12.69 -2.99
N LEU A 32 -1.87 12.93 -3.34
CA LEU A 32 -0.72 12.44 -2.58
C LEU A 32 -0.11 13.60 -1.81
N ASN A 33 0.09 13.43 -0.50
CA ASN A 33 0.79 14.41 0.32
C ASN A 33 2.29 14.17 0.18
N VAL A 34 2.99 15.00 -0.60
CA VAL A 34 4.41 14.82 -0.92
C VAL A 34 5.20 16.01 -0.37
N PRO A 35 6.37 15.81 0.25
CA PRO A 35 7.27 16.91 0.60
C PRO A 35 7.68 17.68 -0.67
N GLN A 36 7.34 18.97 -0.72
CA GLN A 36 7.40 19.82 -1.92
C GLN A 36 8.81 20.00 -2.51
N GLN A 37 9.87 19.75 -1.73
CA GLN A 37 11.25 20.06 -2.12
C GLN A 37 11.95 18.94 -2.91
N ALA A 38 11.37 17.74 -2.98
CA ALA A 38 12.03 16.60 -3.61
C ALA A 38 11.57 16.35 -5.07
N SER A 39 10.33 16.71 -5.43
CA SER A 39 9.69 16.23 -6.67
C SER A 39 10.38 16.63 -7.99
N ALA A 40 11.21 17.68 -8.00
CA ALA A 40 11.96 18.13 -9.18
C ALA A 40 13.26 17.34 -9.44
N PHE A 41 13.78 16.61 -8.45
CA PHE A 41 15.07 15.90 -8.53
C PHE A 41 14.95 14.40 -8.30
N LEU A 42 13.76 13.90 -7.95
CA LEU A 42 13.56 12.48 -7.74
C LEU A 42 13.46 11.72 -9.06
N THR A 43 14.28 10.70 -9.19
CA THR A 43 14.17 9.68 -10.24
C THR A 43 12.84 8.93 -10.11
N ASP A 44 12.40 8.31 -11.19
CA ASP A 44 11.15 7.54 -11.17
C ASP A 44 11.20 6.40 -10.14
N THR A 45 12.37 5.81 -9.93
CA THR A 45 12.62 4.83 -8.86
C THR A 45 12.36 5.41 -7.47
N GLN A 46 12.81 6.64 -7.20
CA GLN A 46 12.58 7.30 -5.92
C GLN A 46 11.11 7.67 -5.72
N LYS A 47 10.43 8.12 -6.78
CA LYS A 47 8.98 8.36 -6.75
C LYS A 47 8.21 7.07 -6.46
N TYR A 48 8.60 5.95 -7.07
CA TYR A 48 8.01 4.64 -6.81
C TYR A 48 8.22 4.19 -5.37
N LYS A 49 9.44 4.32 -4.82
CA LYS A 49 9.73 3.98 -3.42
C LYS A 49 8.86 4.78 -2.44
N LEU A 50 8.72 6.08 -2.64
CA LEU A 50 7.86 6.93 -1.81
C LEU A 50 6.38 6.56 -1.94
N TRP A 51 5.93 6.32 -3.18
CA TRP A 51 4.57 5.90 -3.46
C TRP A 51 4.22 4.57 -2.78
N LYS A 52 5.17 3.61 -2.79
CA LYS A 52 5.06 2.30 -2.16
C LYS A 52 5.01 2.45 -0.64
N ALA A 53 5.96 3.17 -0.05
CA ALA A 53 6.04 3.40 1.40
C ALA A 53 4.79 4.10 1.96
N ALA A 54 4.22 5.08 1.23
CA ALA A 54 2.99 5.76 1.63
C ALA A 54 1.76 4.84 1.65
N ARG A 55 1.86 3.65 1.06
CA ARG A 55 0.81 2.65 0.95
C ARG A 55 1.23 1.28 1.50
N ASP A 56 2.27 1.24 2.32
CA ASP A 56 2.55 0.04 3.10
C ASP A 56 1.44 -0.15 4.15
N PRO A 57 1.07 -1.40 4.46
CA PRO A 57 0.16 -1.70 5.54
C PRO A 57 0.70 -1.16 6.86
N GLN A 58 -0.20 -0.77 7.76
CA GLN A 58 0.18 -0.23 9.06
C GLN A 58 -0.54 -0.97 10.18
N ILE A 59 0.12 -1.05 11.33
CA ILE A 59 -0.48 -1.58 12.56
C ILE A 59 -1.76 -0.80 12.88
N GLY A 60 -2.82 -1.53 13.23
CA GLY A 60 -4.14 -0.97 13.54
C GLY A 60 -5.10 -0.84 12.36
N MET A 61 -4.63 -0.99 11.10
CA MET A 61 -5.52 -1.01 9.93
C MET A 61 -6.49 -2.20 9.98
N THR A 62 -7.66 -2.05 9.34
CA THR A 62 -8.58 -3.16 9.10
C THR A 62 -8.26 -3.85 7.78
N GLY A 63 -8.72 -5.10 7.60
CA GLY A 63 -8.53 -5.82 6.33
C GLY A 63 -9.05 -5.05 5.11
N ASP A 64 -10.16 -4.32 5.24
CA ASP A 64 -10.70 -3.49 4.17
C ASP A 64 -9.80 -2.30 3.82
N GLN A 65 -9.17 -1.67 4.83
CA GLN A 65 -8.21 -0.59 4.61
C GLN A 65 -6.96 -1.13 3.90
N ILE A 66 -6.49 -2.32 4.27
CA ILE A 66 -5.39 -3.00 3.57
C ILE A 66 -5.76 -3.16 2.09
N ILE A 67 -6.90 -3.79 1.80
CA ILE A 67 -7.30 -4.08 0.43
C ILE A 67 -7.49 -2.82 -0.42
N LYS A 68 -8.03 -1.74 0.15
CA LYS A 68 -8.42 -0.54 -0.60
C LYS A 68 -7.37 0.56 -0.63
N ALA A 69 -6.53 0.67 0.41
CA ALA A 69 -5.62 1.81 0.59
C ALA A 69 -4.14 1.44 0.50
N THR A 70 -3.78 0.16 0.63
CA THR A 70 -2.39 -0.30 0.55
C THR A 70 -2.06 -0.87 -0.81
N TYR A 71 -0.78 -0.93 -1.18
CA TYR A 71 -0.39 -1.60 -2.42
C TYR A 71 -0.39 -3.13 -2.29
N TRP A 72 -0.45 -3.68 -1.07
CA TRP A 72 -0.51 -5.12 -0.84
C TRP A 72 -1.83 -5.71 -1.35
N GLY A 73 -2.92 -4.95 -1.24
CA GLY A 73 -4.22 -5.36 -1.76
C GLY A 73 -4.77 -6.63 -1.08
N ALA A 74 -5.45 -7.46 -1.86
CA ALA A 74 -6.03 -8.72 -1.37
C ALA A 74 -4.97 -9.81 -1.20
N PRO A 75 -5.00 -10.58 -0.10
CA PRO A 75 -4.04 -11.66 0.13
C PRO A 75 -4.30 -12.86 -0.76
N ASN A 76 -3.24 -13.64 -1.00
CA ASN A 76 -3.33 -14.91 -1.70
C ASN A 76 -4.10 -15.95 -0.87
N ARG A 77 -3.90 -15.95 0.46
CA ARG A 77 -4.55 -16.90 1.37
C ARG A 77 -4.88 -16.23 2.69
N LYS A 78 -6.03 -16.61 3.27
CA LYS A 78 -6.45 -16.20 4.62
C LYS A 78 -6.65 -17.43 5.50
N SER A 79 -6.22 -17.33 6.75
CA SER A 79 -6.52 -18.29 7.81
C SER A 79 -7.10 -17.52 8.99
N ALA A 80 -8.19 -18.00 9.59
CA ALA A 80 -8.78 -17.36 10.76
C ALA A 80 -9.10 -18.41 11.81
N TYR A 81 -8.84 -18.09 13.07
CA TYR A 81 -9.16 -18.94 14.20
C TYR A 81 -9.72 -18.10 15.35
N THR A 82 -10.80 -18.59 15.94
CA THR A 82 -11.46 -17.93 17.06
C THR A 82 -11.06 -18.64 18.34
N THR A 83 -10.57 -17.87 19.30
CA THR A 83 -10.25 -18.33 20.65
C THR A 83 -11.17 -17.68 21.67
N SER A 84 -11.17 -18.17 22.90
CA SER A 84 -11.89 -17.51 24.02
C SER A 84 -11.40 -16.08 24.29
N ARG A 85 -10.24 -15.68 23.74
CA ARG A 85 -9.62 -14.35 23.91
C ARG A 85 -9.88 -13.42 22.72
N GLY A 86 -10.60 -13.87 21.70
CA GLY A 86 -10.91 -13.09 20.50
C GLY A 86 -10.66 -13.86 19.20
N LYS A 87 -10.76 -13.15 18.08
CA LYS A 87 -10.54 -13.70 16.74
C LYS A 87 -9.16 -13.28 16.23
N ASP A 88 -8.34 -14.26 15.91
CA ASP A 88 -7.07 -14.04 15.24
C ASP A 88 -7.21 -14.43 13.76
N GLU A 89 -6.58 -13.67 12.89
CA GLU A 89 -6.62 -13.88 11.45
C GLU A 89 -5.24 -13.61 10.84
N LEU A 90 -4.83 -14.42 9.89
CA LEU A 90 -3.52 -14.39 9.26
C LEU A 90 -3.70 -14.38 7.75
N TRP A 91 -3.18 -13.33 7.13
CA TRP A 91 -3.22 -13.11 5.69
C TRP A 91 -1.83 -13.35 5.13
N TYR A 92 -1.75 -14.23 4.13
CA TYR A 92 -0.51 -14.59 3.47
C TYR A 92 -0.46 -13.98 2.07
N TYR A 93 0.70 -13.39 1.77
CA TYR A 93 1.05 -12.77 0.50
C TYR A 93 2.33 -13.42 -0.01
N THR A 94 2.25 -14.21 -1.09
CA THR A 94 3.36 -15.07 -1.54
C THR A 94 4.68 -14.30 -1.71
N ASP A 95 4.61 -13.11 -2.32
CA ASP A 95 5.79 -12.32 -2.69
C ASP A 95 6.05 -11.12 -1.76
N LEU A 96 5.15 -10.86 -0.80
CA LEU A 96 5.23 -9.69 0.09
C LEU A 96 5.44 -10.06 1.56
N GLY A 97 4.95 -11.22 2.01
CA GLY A 97 5.05 -11.66 3.40
C GLY A 97 3.69 -12.00 4.00
N TYR A 98 3.46 -11.62 5.25
CA TYR A 98 2.20 -11.93 5.94
C TYR A 98 1.78 -10.84 6.92
N ILE A 99 0.45 -10.75 7.13
CA ILE A 99 -0.18 -9.79 8.04
C ILE A 99 -1.02 -10.56 9.04
N THR A 100 -0.76 -10.30 10.32
CA THR A 100 -1.56 -10.85 11.42
C THR A 100 -2.55 -9.81 11.91
N PHE A 101 -3.77 -10.25 12.14
CA PHE A 101 -4.88 -9.48 12.66
C PHE A 101 -5.34 -10.08 13.99
N LYS A 102 -5.72 -9.20 14.92
CA LYS A 102 -6.44 -9.57 16.14
C LYS A 102 -7.67 -8.70 16.26
N ASN A 103 -8.83 -9.34 16.44
CA ASN A 103 -10.13 -8.69 16.49
C ASN A 103 -10.37 -7.73 15.30
N GLY A 104 -9.95 -8.15 14.10
CA GLY A 104 -10.15 -7.40 12.86
C GLY A 104 -9.17 -6.24 12.62
N LYS A 105 -8.15 -6.07 13.46
CA LYS A 105 -7.11 -5.04 13.30
C LYS A 105 -5.72 -5.65 13.16
N VAL A 106 -4.90 -5.08 12.29
CA VAL A 106 -3.51 -5.51 12.11
C VAL A 106 -2.74 -5.35 13.42
N THR A 107 -2.07 -6.40 13.84
CA THR A 107 -1.18 -6.44 15.02
C THR A 107 0.28 -6.68 14.66
N SER A 108 0.54 -7.29 13.50
CA SER A 108 1.89 -7.54 13.02
C SER A 108 1.91 -7.59 11.49
N ILE A 109 2.99 -7.08 10.91
CA ILE A 109 3.29 -7.14 9.48
C ILE A 109 4.71 -7.70 9.41
N SER A 110 4.89 -8.76 8.64
CA SER A 110 6.19 -9.34 8.36
C SER A 110 6.36 -9.32 6.86
N GLU A 111 7.39 -8.62 6.39
CA GLU A 111 7.72 -8.56 4.98
C GLU A 111 8.69 -9.69 4.64
N ASN A 112 8.46 -10.37 3.53
CA ASN A 112 9.50 -11.18 2.92
C ASN A 112 10.47 -10.20 2.27
N SER A 113 11.34 -9.59 3.07
CA SER A 113 12.47 -8.83 2.53
C SER A 113 13.35 -9.84 1.79
N GLY A 114 13.12 -9.98 0.49
CA GLY A 114 14.12 -10.51 -0.41
C GLY A 114 15.39 -9.73 -0.13
N SER A 115 16.38 -10.42 0.43
CA SER A 115 17.75 -9.95 0.60
C SER A 115 18.24 -9.43 -0.75
N ASP A 116 18.30 -8.10 -0.86
CA ASP A 116 19.02 -7.36 -1.91
C ASP A 116 20.51 -7.37 -1.55
#